data_AF-A0A5C7IDZ6-F1
#
_entry.id   AF-A0A5C7IDZ6-F1
#
_cell.length_a   1.000
_cell.length_b   1.000
_cell.length_c   1.000
_cell.angle_alpha   90.00
_cell.angle_beta   90.00
_cell.angle_gamma   90.00
#
_symmetry.space_group_name_H-M   'P 1'
#
loop_
_entity.id
_entity.type
_entity.pdbx_description
1 polymer ?
#
loop_
_entity_poly.entity_id
_entity_poly.type
_entity_poly.pdbx_seq_one_letter_code
_entity_poly.pdbx_strand_id
1 'polypeptide(L)'
;MERKCVSRRSCYLAVRALSGRKVDELDKVIGVASRDPSWYGMNETELEKRRRWTSTARTKVGNVKKALLAGKELNGTGPASASGMRRELMRMPNSHQAATSNHYAAQGNDDFVQSESDRQTLLIKQQDDELDELSASVIRIGSVGLTIHDELLAQERIIDELGTEMDSTSNRLDFVQKKVGMVMKKAGVKGQMMMILFLVVLFIILFVLVFLT
;
A
#
# COMPACT_ATOMS: atom_id res chain seq x y z
N MET A 1 -4.27 18.42 23.99
CA MET A 1 -3.83 17.64 22.80
C MET A 1 -4.92 17.70 21.76
N GLU A 2 -4.77 18.56 20.75
CA GLU A 2 -5.77 18.76 19.70
C GLU A 2 -5.77 17.58 18.71
N ARG A 3 -6.90 16.85 18.62
CA ARG A 3 -7.16 15.92 17.53
C ARG A 3 -7.61 16.70 16.32
N LYS A 4 -6.69 17.01 15.40
CA LYS A 4 -7.02 17.61 14.10
C LYS A 4 -7.91 16.63 13.31
N CYS A 5 -9.19 16.96 13.23
CA CYS A 5 -10.17 16.23 12.43
C CYS A 5 -9.83 16.44 10.94
N VAL A 6 -9.10 15.48 10.35
CA VAL A 6 -8.74 15.50 8.93
C VAL A 6 -10.02 15.21 8.13
N SER A 7 -10.59 16.24 7.50
CA SER A 7 -11.75 16.14 6.61
C SER A 7 -11.57 15.00 5.60
N ARG A 8 -12.65 14.27 5.27
CA ARG A 8 -12.66 13.20 4.24
C ARG A 8 -11.94 13.63 2.97
N ARG A 9 -12.13 14.87 2.49
CA ARG A 9 -11.44 15.42 1.32
C ARG A 9 -9.91 15.45 1.47
N SER A 10 -9.41 15.77 2.66
CA SER A 10 -7.98 15.80 2.97
C SER A 10 -7.38 14.39 3.03
N CYS A 11 -8.12 13.42 3.58
CA CYS A 11 -7.73 12.00 3.55
C CYS A 11 -7.69 11.45 2.10
N TYR A 12 -8.70 11.75 1.28
CA TYR A 12 -8.73 11.37 -0.14
C TYR A 12 -7.57 11.99 -0.94
N LEU A 13 -7.23 13.26 -0.69
CA LEU A 13 -6.10 13.93 -1.33
C LEU A 13 -4.75 13.33 -0.90
N ALA A 14 -4.60 12.96 0.37
CA ALA A 14 -3.40 12.32 0.89
C ALA A 14 -3.22 10.91 0.29
N VAL A 15 -4.26 10.09 0.27
CA VAL A 15 -4.24 8.74 -0.36
C VAL A 15 -3.93 8.85 -1.86
N ARG A 16 -4.49 9.84 -2.56
CA ARG A 16 -4.20 10.12 -3.99
C ARG A 16 -2.74 10.52 -4.23
N ALA A 17 -2.21 11.42 -3.40
CA ALA A 17 -0.82 11.88 -3.49
C ALA A 17 0.18 10.76 -3.16
N LEU A 18 -0.19 9.84 -2.27
CA LEU A 18 0.59 8.64 -1.97
C LEU A 18 0.55 7.63 -3.11
N SER A 19 -0.62 7.40 -3.71
CA SER A 19 -0.79 6.43 -4.80
C SER A 19 -0.05 6.85 -6.09
N GLY A 20 -0.09 8.13 -6.46
CA GLY A 20 0.69 8.65 -7.59
C GLY A 20 2.21 8.55 -7.37
N ARG A 21 2.68 8.94 -6.18
CA ARG A 21 4.12 8.85 -5.84
C ARG A 21 4.66 7.43 -5.86
N LYS A 22 3.89 6.45 -5.37
CA LYS A 22 4.29 5.03 -5.38
C LYS A 22 4.46 4.47 -6.79
N VAL A 23 3.62 4.87 -7.74
CA VAL A 23 3.73 4.42 -9.14
C VAL A 23 4.98 5.01 -9.81
N ASP A 24 5.32 6.26 -9.52
CA ASP A 24 6.52 6.91 -10.05
C ASP A 24 7.82 6.34 -9.45
N GLU A 25 7.79 5.90 -8.19
CA GLU A 25 8.92 5.24 -7.53
C GLU A 25 9.17 3.84 -8.11
N LEU A 26 8.12 3.09 -8.39
CA LEU A 26 8.22 1.78 -9.04
C LEU A 26 8.80 1.87 -10.46
N ASP A 27 8.48 2.93 -11.21
CA ASP A 27 9.05 3.23 -12.54
C ASP A 27 10.57 3.43 -12.48
N LYS A 28 11.06 4.14 -11.44
CA LYS A 28 12.50 4.31 -11.20
C LYS A 28 13.20 3.00 -10.86
N VAL A 29 12.58 2.17 -10.02
CA VAL A 29 13.12 0.86 -9.64
C VAL A 29 13.22 -0.07 -10.85
N ILE A 30 12.22 -0.08 -11.73
CA ILE A 30 12.26 -0.85 -12.99
C ILE A 30 13.37 -0.31 -13.91
N GLY A 31 13.55 1.01 -13.97
CA GLY A 31 14.64 1.64 -14.72
C GLY A 31 16.03 1.20 -14.24
N VAL A 32 16.25 1.16 -12.92
CA VAL A 32 17.52 0.69 -12.33
C VAL A 32 17.71 -0.82 -12.54
N ALA A 33 16.66 -1.61 -12.33
CA ALA A 33 16.67 -3.05 -12.55
C ALA A 33 16.97 -3.44 -14.02
N SER A 34 16.56 -2.61 -14.98
CA SER A 34 16.82 -2.84 -16.41
C SER A 34 18.27 -2.61 -16.84
N ARG A 35 19.07 -1.92 -16.00
CA ARG A 35 20.48 -1.65 -16.31
C ARG A 35 21.39 -2.84 -16.00
N ASP A 36 21.10 -3.58 -14.93
CA ASP A 36 21.83 -4.79 -14.55
C ASP A 36 20.87 -5.93 -14.15
N PRO A 37 20.23 -6.62 -15.12
CA PRO A 37 19.24 -7.66 -14.83
C PRO A 37 19.81 -8.90 -14.12
N SER A 38 21.09 -9.23 -14.37
CA SER A 38 21.76 -10.42 -13.83
C SER A 38 22.01 -10.35 -12.32
N TRP A 39 22.23 -9.14 -11.78
CA TRP A 39 22.44 -8.93 -10.34
C TRP A 39 21.19 -9.26 -9.51
N TYR A 40 20.01 -9.13 -10.12
CA TYR A 40 18.73 -9.33 -9.46
C TYR A 40 18.01 -10.63 -9.87
N GLY A 41 18.65 -11.49 -10.67
CA GLY A 41 18.06 -12.76 -11.13
C GLY A 41 16.75 -12.60 -11.91
N MET A 42 16.53 -11.43 -12.53
CA MET A 42 15.28 -11.11 -13.24
C MET A 42 15.40 -11.44 -14.73
N ASN A 43 14.44 -12.20 -15.25
CA ASN A 43 14.37 -12.53 -16.68
C ASN A 43 13.82 -11.34 -17.48
N GLU A 44 14.34 -11.10 -18.69
CA GLU A 44 13.92 -10.01 -19.60
C GLU A 44 12.40 -9.98 -19.85
N THR A 45 11.79 -11.17 -19.96
CA THR A 45 10.35 -11.35 -20.15
C THR A 45 9.52 -10.94 -18.93
N GLU A 46 10.10 -10.99 -17.73
CA GLU A 46 9.47 -10.52 -16.50
C GLU A 46 9.59 -8.99 -16.38
N LEU A 47 10.74 -8.44 -16.77
CA LEU A 47 10.98 -7.01 -16.77
C LEU A 47 10.03 -6.27 -17.72
N GLU A 48 9.77 -6.84 -18.91
CA GLU A 48 8.79 -6.30 -19.86
C GLU A 48 7.34 -6.41 -19.36
N LYS A 49 6.98 -7.48 -18.64
CA LYS A 49 5.67 -7.56 -17.95
C LYS A 49 5.51 -6.46 -16.91
N ARG A 50 6.56 -6.22 -16.11
CA ARG A 50 6.57 -5.15 -15.08
C ARG A 50 6.51 -3.76 -15.72
N ARG A 51 7.25 -3.53 -16.82
CA ARG A 51 7.19 -2.29 -17.61
C ARG A 51 5.78 -2.02 -18.14
N ARG A 52 5.13 -3.01 -18.74
CA ARG A 52 3.78 -2.89 -19.31
C ARG A 52 2.73 -2.62 -18.23
N TRP A 53 2.83 -3.28 -17.08
CA TRP A 53 1.94 -3.05 -15.95
C TRP A 53 2.09 -1.63 -15.41
N THR A 54 3.32 -1.17 -15.17
CA THR A 54 3.59 0.19 -14.67
C THR A 54 3.09 1.29 -15.62
N SER A 55 3.27 1.11 -16.93
CA SER A 55 2.74 2.04 -17.93
C SER A 55 1.20 2.09 -17.95
N THR A 56 0.55 0.93 -17.81
CA THR A 56 -0.91 0.83 -17.73
C THR A 56 -1.44 1.48 -16.45
N ALA A 57 -0.77 1.26 -15.31
CA ALA A 57 -1.11 1.85 -14.03
C ALA A 57 -0.97 3.38 -14.07
N ARG A 58 0.13 3.91 -14.64
CA ARG A 58 0.32 5.36 -14.82
C ARG A 58 -0.78 5.98 -15.68
N THR A 59 -1.16 5.31 -16.76
CA THR A 59 -2.23 5.79 -17.65
C THR A 59 -3.58 5.85 -16.94
N LYS A 60 -3.93 4.79 -16.19
CA LYS A 60 -5.16 4.76 -15.39
C LYS A 60 -5.19 5.84 -14.31
N VAL A 61 -4.09 5.98 -13.54
CA VAL A 61 -3.97 7.03 -12.51
C VAL A 61 -4.00 8.43 -13.14
N GLY A 62 -3.40 8.61 -14.31
CA GLY A 62 -3.44 9.85 -15.09
C GLY A 62 -4.85 10.20 -15.56
N ASN A 63 -5.60 9.23 -16.07
CA ASN A 63 -6.98 9.42 -16.53
C ASN A 63 -7.93 9.73 -15.37
N VAL A 64 -7.81 9.01 -14.25
CA VAL A 64 -8.54 9.32 -13.01
C VAL A 64 -8.15 10.71 -12.50
N LYS A 65 -6.87 11.08 -12.54
CA LYS A 65 -6.40 12.41 -12.14
C LYS A 65 -7.02 13.50 -13.02
N LYS A 66 -7.09 13.30 -14.33
CA LYS A 66 -7.73 14.22 -15.29
C LYS A 66 -9.24 14.32 -15.09
N ALA A 67 -9.94 13.20 -14.92
CA ALA A 67 -11.38 13.18 -14.65
C ALA A 67 -11.74 13.91 -13.34
N LEU A 68 -10.94 13.73 -12.29
CA LEU A 68 -11.13 14.44 -11.03
C LEU A 68 -10.76 15.92 -11.09
N LEU A 69 -9.82 16.32 -11.95
CA LEU A 69 -9.51 17.73 -12.17
C LEU A 69 -10.60 18.40 -13.01
N ALA A 70 -11.15 17.72 -14.02
CA ALA A 70 -12.32 18.16 -14.77
C ALA A 70 -13.56 18.33 -13.86
N GLY A 71 -13.75 17.41 -12.89
CA GLY A 71 -14.79 17.56 -11.86
C GLY A 71 -14.50 18.62 -10.79
N LYS A 72 -13.27 19.14 -10.70
CA LYS A 72 -12.87 20.19 -9.74
C LYS A 72 -13.14 21.60 -10.29
N GLU A 73 -13.05 21.80 -11.60
CA GLU A 73 -13.36 23.09 -12.26
C GLU A 73 -14.82 23.51 -12.06
N LEU A 74 -15.73 22.54 -11.86
CA LEU A 74 -17.16 22.81 -11.60
C LEU A 74 -17.50 23.01 -10.11
N ASN A 75 -16.57 22.81 -9.18
CA ASN A 75 -16.89 22.67 -7.74
C ASN A 75 -16.02 23.57 -6.83
N GLY A 76 -15.61 24.72 -7.36
CA GLY A 76 -14.79 25.74 -6.69
C GLY A 76 -15.51 26.68 -5.73
N THR A 77 -16.83 26.56 -5.54
CA THR A 77 -17.59 27.35 -4.55
C THR A 77 -18.34 26.39 -3.63
N GLY A 78 -18.20 26.60 -2.32
CA GLY A 78 -18.50 25.62 -1.26
C GLY A 78 -19.94 25.07 -1.19
N PRO A 79 -20.19 24.10 -0.27
CA PRO A 79 -21.48 23.44 -0.13
C PRO A 79 -22.47 24.35 0.62
N ALA A 80 -22.99 25.37 -0.06
CA ALA A 80 -24.06 26.23 0.44
C ALA A 80 -25.37 26.09 -0.38
N SER A 81 -25.38 25.28 -1.45
CA SER A 81 -26.48 25.25 -2.43
C SER A 81 -27.41 24.03 -2.36
N ALA A 82 -27.13 23.02 -1.54
CA ALA A 82 -28.07 21.90 -1.35
C ALA A 82 -29.21 22.21 -0.36
N SER A 83 -29.03 23.24 0.49
CA SER A 83 -30.05 23.66 1.48
C SER A 83 -31.09 24.63 0.90
N GLY A 84 -30.81 25.24 -0.26
CA GLY A 84 -31.72 26.20 -0.91
C GLY A 84 -32.91 25.51 -1.58
N MET A 85 -32.68 24.44 -2.34
CA MET A 85 -33.75 23.74 -3.07
C MET A 85 -34.71 22.98 -2.15
N ARG A 86 -34.22 22.42 -1.03
CA ARG A 86 -35.07 21.71 -0.05
C ARG A 86 -35.97 22.67 0.75
N ARG A 87 -35.58 23.95 0.88
CA ARG A 87 -36.35 24.95 1.65
C ARG A 87 -37.47 25.60 0.84
N GLU A 88 -37.31 25.69 -0.48
CA GLU A 88 -38.34 26.18 -1.40
C GLU A 88 -39.45 25.14 -1.62
N LEU A 89 -39.11 23.84 -1.62
CA LEU A 89 -40.09 22.75 -1.82
C LEU A 89 -40.94 22.40 -0.58
N MET A 90 -40.63 22.97 0.59
CA MET A 90 -41.41 22.80 1.84
C MET A 90 -42.19 24.05 2.24
N ARG A 91 -42.26 25.07 1.36
CA ARG A 91 -42.99 26.32 1.61
C ARG A 91 -44.41 26.20 1.04
N MET A 92 -45.37 25.79 1.87
CA MET A 92 -46.80 25.86 1.56
C MET A 92 -47.22 27.31 1.24
N PRO A 93 -47.97 27.57 0.15
CA PRO A 93 -48.64 28.85 -0.03
C PRO A 93 -49.90 28.86 0.84
N ASN A 94 -49.87 29.64 1.92
CA ASN A 94 -51.08 29.93 2.69
C ASN A 94 -51.88 31.00 1.94
N SER A 95 -52.88 30.58 1.15
CA SER A 95 -53.88 31.49 0.61
C SER A 95 -55.22 31.19 1.27
N HIS A 96 -55.52 31.96 2.32
CA HIS A 96 -56.90 32.10 2.79
C HIS A 96 -57.74 32.81 1.72
N GLN A 97 -59.01 32.39 1.63
CA GLN A 97 -60.11 32.92 0.83
C GLN A 97 -60.22 32.39 -0.61
N ALA A 98 -61.08 31.40 -0.82
CA ALA A 98 -62.47 31.66 -1.18
C ALA A 98 -63.25 30.34 -1.18
N ALA A 99 -64.40 30.35 -0.51
CA ALA A 99 -65.39 29.32 -0.65
C ALA A 99 -65.94 29.30 -2.09
N THR A 100 -66.27 28.10 -2.57
CA THR A 100 -67.17 27.77 -3.71
C THR A 100 -66.49 27.06 -4.88
N SER A 101 -67.07 25.90 -5.20
CA SER A 101 -66.95 25.08 -6.43
C SER A 101 -65.58 24.46 -6.75
N ASN A 102 -65.45 23.14 -6.55
CA ASN A 102 -65.10 22.19 -7.62
C ASN A 102 -64.87 20.77 -7.10
N HIS A 103 -65.94 19.97 -7.11
CA HIS A 103 -65.89 18.52 -6.87
C HIS A 103 -65.16 17.75 -8.01
N TYR A 104 -64.75 18.43 -9.09
CA TYR A 104 -64.01 17.84 -10.22
C TYR A 104 -62.47 17.97 -10.12
N ALA A 105 -61.95 18.83 -9.23
CA ALA A 105 -60.50 19.04 -9.09
C ALA A 105 -59.81 18.02 -8.15
N ALA A 106 -60.58 17.37 -7.27
CA ALA A 106 -60.05 16.32 -6.38
C ALA A 106 -59.72 15.02 -7.15
N GLN A 107 -60.56 14.65 -8.12
CA GLN A 107 -60.43 13.38 -8.85
C GLN A 107 -59.21 13.32 -9.79
N GLY A 108 -58.75 14.46 -10.32
CA GLY A 108 -57.52 14.52 -11.12
C GLY A 108 -56.23 14.59 -10.29
N ASN A 109 -56.31 15.06 -9.05
CA ASN A 109 -55.16 15.10 -8.14
C ASN A 109 -54.87 13.72 -7.56
N ASP A 110 -55.89 12.92 -7.26
CA ASP A 110 -55.70 11.57 -6.74
C ASP A 110 -54.96 10.68 -7.75
N ASP A 111 -55.29 10.76 -9.05
CA ASP A 111 -54.67 9.95 -10.10
C ASP A 111 -53.19 10.33 -10.33
N PHE A 112 -52.88 11.64 -10.26
CA PHE A 112 -51.51 12.15 -10.33
C PHE A 112 -50.70 11.73 -9.09
N VAL A 113 -51.28 11.85 -7.89
CA VAL A 113 -50.64 11.45 -6.63
C VAL A 113 -50.41 9.94 -6.57
N GLN A 114 -51.35 9.14 -7.08
CA GLN A 114 -51.21 7.69 -7.20
C GLN A 114 -50.04 7.33 -8.13
N SER A 115 -49.97 7.98 -9.31
CA SER A 115 -48.90 7.72 -10.29
C SER A 115 -47.51 8.12 -9.80
N GLU A 116 -47.38 9.21 -9.03
CA GLU A 116 -46.13 9.63 -8.41
C GLU A 116 -45.74 8.72 -7.23
N SER A 117 -46.72 8.26 -6.46
CA SER A 117 -46.49 7.30 -5.36
C SER A 117 -45.99 5.95 -5.88
N ASP A 118 -46.54 5.46 -6.99
CA ASP A 118 -46.08 4.23 -7.65
C ASP A 118 -44.65 4.39 -8.21
N ARG A 119 -44.31 5.56 -8.79
CA ARG A 119 -42.94 5.88 -9.21
C ARG A 119 -41.95 5.90 -8.04
N GLN A 120 -42.34 6.51 -6.92
CA GLN A 120 -41.49 6.54 -5.72
C GLN A 120 -41.29 5.15 -5.12
N THR A 121 -42.31 4.30 -5.16
CA THR A 121 -42.25 2.92 -4.67
C THR A 121 -41.28 2.06 -5.49
N LEU A 122 -41.27 2.23 -6.82
CA LEU A 122 -40.33 1.53 -7.69
C LEU A 122 -38.87 1.97 -7.46
N LEU A 123 -38.64 3.26 -7.22
CA LEU A 123 -37.31 3.80 -6.93
C LEU A 123 -36.77 3.34 -5.57
N ILE A 124 -37.63 3.24 -4.56
CA ILE A 124 -37.27 2.70 -3.24
C ILE A 124 -36.91 1.21 -3.36
N LYS A 125 -37.68 0.44 -4.13
CA LYS A 125 -37.40 -0.99 -4.35
C LYS A 125 -36.04 -1.23 -5.00
N GLN A 126 -35.69 -0.43 -6.01
CA GLN A 126 -34.38 -0.51 -6.67
C GLN A 126 -33.23 -0.19 -5.72
N GLN A 127 -33.42 0.77 -4.81
CA GLN A 127 -32.41 1.10 -3.81
C GLN A 127 -32.27 0.03 -2.74
N ASP A 128 -33.36 -0.62 -2.32
CA ASP A 128 -33.30 -1.73 -1.38
C ASP A 128 -32.54 -2.93 -1.97
N ASP A 129 -32.75 -3.26 -3.25
CA ASP A 129 -31.99 -4.31 -3.94
C ASP A 129 -30.49 -3.98 -4.01
N GLU A 130 -30.13 -2.71 -4.28
CA GLU A 130 -28.72 -2.25 -4.26
C GLU A 130 -28.09 -2.32 -2.86
N LEU A 131 -28.86 -2.07 -1.81
CA LEU A 131 -28.38 -2.16 -0.42
C LEU A 131 -28.15 -3.60 0.03
N ASP A 132 -28.97 -4.56 -0.42
CA ASP A 132 -28.77 -5.98 -0.14
C ASP A 132 -27.51 -6.52 -0.82
N GLU A 133 -27.23 -6.11 -2.06
CA GLU A 133 -25.99 -6.46 -2.75
C GLU A 133 -24.76 -5.84 -2.05
N LEU A 134 -24.89 -4.59 -1.58
CA LEU A 134 -23.85 -3.93 -0.81
C LEU A 134 -23.61 -4.63 0.53
N SER A 135 -24.68 -5.06 1.22
CA SER A 135 -24.62 -5.81 2.47
C SER A 135 -23.89 -7.14 2.29
N ALA A 136 -24.23 -7.89 1.23
CA ALA A 136 -23.54 -9.14 0.87
C ALA A 136 -22.04 -8.90 0.59
N SER A 137 -21.71 -7.78 -0.06
CA SER A 137 -20.32 -7.39 -0.31
C SER A 137 -19.57 -7.02 0.97
N VAL A 138 -20.21 -6.37 1.93
CA VAL A 138 -19.63 -6.04 3.25
C VAL A 138 -19.36 -7.31 4.07
N ILE A 139 -20.28 -8.27 4.07
CA ILE A 139 -20.09 -9.57 4.73
C ILE A 139 -18.88 -10.30 4.13
N ARG A 140 -18.75 -10.30 2.79
CA ARG A 140 -17.60 -10.89 2.11
C ARG A 140 -16.29 -10.19 2.48
N ILE A 141 -16.27 -8.86 2.50
CA ILE A 141 -15.09 -8.08 2.93
C ILE A 141 -14.73 -8.38 4.39
N GLY A 142 -15.73 -8.52 5.27
CA GLY A 142 -15.53 -8.92 6.67
C GLY A 142 -14.83 -10.26 6.79
N SER A 143 -15.27 -11.27 6.02
CA SER A 143 -14.64 -12.60 6.02
C SER A 143 -13.17 -12.56 5.54
N VAL A 144 -12.87 -11.77 4.50
CA VAL A 144 -11.50 -11.56 4.02
C VAL A 144 -10.66 -10.83 5.07
N GLY A 145 -11.24 -9.86 5.79
CA GLY A 145 -10.57 -9.16 6.89
C GLY A 145 -10.15 -10.09 8.03
N LEU A 146 -11.00 -11.06 8.38
CA LEU A 146 -10.66 -12.10 9.37
C LEU A 146 -9.53 -12.99 8.88
N THR A 147 -9.58 -13.41 7.62
CA THR A 147 -8.50 -14.23 7.03
C THR A 147 -7.16 -13.49 7.00
N ILE A 148 -7.17 -12.19 6.67
CA ILE A 148 -5.96 -11.34 6.71
C ILE A 148 -5.43 -11.23 8.14
N HIS A 149 -6.30 -11.12 9.13
CA HIS A 149 -5.89 -11.06 10.54
C HIS A 149 -5.19 -12.34 10.97
N ASP A 150 -5.76 -13.50 10.64
CA ASP A 150 -5.17 -14.80 10.97
C ASP A 150 -3.80 -15.00 10.28
N GLU A 151 -3.68 -14.56 9.02
CA GLU A 151 -2.41 -14.59 8.28
C GLU A 151 -1.36 -13.65 8.89
N LEU A 152 -1.76 -12.48 9.38
CA LEU A 152 -0.85 -11.57 10.08
C LEU A 152 -0.34 -12.17 11.39
N LEU A 153 -1.19 -12.86 12.15
CA LEU A 153 -0.78 -13.60 13.35
C LEU A 153 0.14 -14.78 13.02
N ALA A 154 -0.06 -15.43 11.87
CA ALA A 154 0.86 -16.47 11.38
C ALA A 154 2.22 -15.87 11.01
N GLN A 155 2.24 -14.73 10.32
CA GLN A 155 3.48 -14.03 9.97
C GLN A 155 4.24 -13.51 11.19
N GLU A 156 3.54 -13.05 12.24
CA GLU A 156 4.19 -12.66 13.50
C GLU A 156 4.99 -13.83 14.11
N ARG A 157 4.43 -15.05 14.11
CA ARG A 157 5.15 -16.24 14.56
C ARG A 157 6.37 -16.56 13.71
N ILE A 158 6.24 -16.47 12.38
CA ILE A 158 7.36 -16.72 11.46
C ILE A 158 8.47 -15.69 11.68
N ILE A 159 8.13 -14.42 11.93
CA ILE A 159 9.12 -13.37 12.20
C ILE A 159 9.85 -13.63 13.52
N ASP A 160 9.15 -14.09 14.55
CA ASP A 160 9.78 -14.46 15.83
C ASP A 160 10.76 -15.64 15.64
N GLU A 161 10.34 -16.68 14.93
CA GLU A 161 11.20 -17.82 14.59
C GLU A 161 12.43 -17.39 13.78
N LEU A 162 12.25 -16.55 12.76
CA LEU A 162 13.35 -15.94 12.00
C LEU A 162 14.29 -15.12 12.88
N GLY A 163 13.75 -14.40 13.88
CA GLY A 163 14.55 -13.70 14.89
C GLY A 163 15.43 -14.65 15.68
N THR A 164 14.88 -15.77 16.16
CA THR A 164 15.65 -16.79 16.89
C THR A 164 16.72 -17.45 16.02
N GLU A 165 16.42 -17.75 14.75
CA GLU A 165 17.39 -18.29 13.81
C GLU A 165 18.52 -17.30 13.50
N MET A 166 18.17 -16.01 13.36
CA MET A 166 19.13 -14.92 13.15
C MET A 166 20.07 -14.77 14.35
N ASP A 167 19.56 -14.81 15.57
CA ASP A 167 20.37 -14.78 16.79
C ASP A 167 21.33 -15.99 16.86
N SER A 168 20.85 -17.19 16.48
CA SER A 168 21.69 -18.37 16.40
C SER A 168 22.80 -18.22 15.36
N THR A 169 22.49 -17.61 14.21
CA THR A 169 23.45 -17.34 13.13
C THR A 169 24.45 -16.28 13.55
N SER A 170 24.01 -15.22 14.22
CA SER A 170 24.86 -14.18 14.81
C SER A 170 25.85 -14.77 15.81
N ASN A 171 25.40 -15.65 16.71
CA ASN A 171 26.29 -16.35 17.66
C ASN A 171 27.32 -17.24 16.95
N ARG A 172 26.93 -17.94 15.88
CA ARG A 172 27.87 -18.73 15.05
C ARG A 172 28.88 -17.83 14.35
N LEU A 173 28.45 -16.70 13.80
CA LEU A 173 29.32 -15.72 13.16
C LEU A 173 30.31 -15.10 14.16
N ASP A 174 29.87 -14.74 15.37
CA ASP A 174 30.76 -14.25 16.43
C ASP A 174 31.82 -15.29 16.82
N PHE A 175 31.43 -16.57 16.89
CA PHE A 175 32.39 -17.66 17.12
C PHE A 175 33.39 -17.81 15.97
N VAL A 176 32.94 -17.72 14.73
CA VAL A 176 33.82 -17.74 13.55
C VAL A 176 34.77 -16.54 13.57
N GLN A 177 34.26 -15.35 13.86
CA GLN A 177 35.05 -14.13 13.96
C GLN A 177 36.11 -14.24 15.07
N LYS A 178 35.75 -14.76 16.24
CA LYS A 178 36.69 -15.06 17.33
C LYS A 178 37.75 -16.08 16.92
N LYS A 179 37.37 -17.14 16.21
CA LYS A 179 38.31 -18.14 15.68
C LYS A 179 39.27 -17.53 14.67
N VAL A 180 38.78 -16.73 13.73
CA VAL A 180 39.63 -16.03 12.75
C VAL A 180 40.61 -15.09 13.47
N GLY A 181 40.12 -14.31 14.45
CA GLY A 181 40.99 -13.47 15.27
C GLY A 181 42.04 -14.26 16.07
N MET A 182 41.67 -15.43 16.58
CA MET A 182 42.61 -16.33 17.28
C MET A 182 43.62 -16.96 16.32
N VAL A 183 43.22 -17.35 15.11
CA VAL A 183 44.12 -17.87 14.06
C VAL A 183 45.09 -16.78 13.61
N MET A 184 44.63 -15.54 13.39
CA MET A 184 45.52 -14.41 13.08
C MET A 184 46.53 -14.16 14.21
N LYS A 185 46.10 -14.27 15.48
CA LYS A 185 47.01 -14.15 16.63
C LYS A 185 47.97 -15.34 16.77
N LYS A 186 47.54 -16.57 16.45
CA LYS A 186 48.34 -17.80 16.57
C LYS A 186 49.31 -17.99 15.39
N ALA A 187 48.96 -17.51 14.20
CA ALA A 187 49.88 -17.25 13.10
C ALA A 187 50.82 -16.07 13.38
N GLY A 188 50.62 -15.39 14.52
CA GLY A 188 51.41 -14.26 14.95
C GLY A 188 52.87 -14.60 15.29
N VAL A 189 53.64 -13.52 15.36
CA VAL A 189 55.10 -13.40 15.49
C VAL A 189 55.81 -14.56 16.18
N LYS A 190 55.30 -15.12 17.28
CA LYS A 190 55.97 -16.20 18.03
C LYS A 190 56.20 -17.48 17.21
N GLY A 191 55.22 -17.91 16.40
CA GLY A 191 55.37 -19.11 15.55
C GLY A 191 56.33 -18.87 14.39
N GLN A 192 56.20 -17.70 13.75
CA GLN A 192 57.11 -17.29 12.67
C GLN A 192 58.54 -17.09 13.17
N MET A 193 58.75 -16.52 14.36
CA MET A 193 60.08 -16.33 14.94
C MET A 193 60.74 -17.66 15.29
N MET A 194 60.00 -18.66 15.79
CA MET A 194 60.54 -20.00 16.01
C MET A 194 60.93 -20.70 14.70
N MET A 195 60.12 -20.53 13.64
CA MET A 195 60.43 -21.04 12.30
C MET A 195 61.68 -20.37 11.71
N ILE A 196 61.81 -19.05 11.83
CA ILE A 196 62.99 -18.30 11.37
C ILE A 196 64.24 -18.77 12.16
N LEU A 197 64.15 -18.89 13.48
CA LEU A 197 65.26 -19.36 14.31
C LEU A 197 65.74 -20.76 13.88
N PHE A 198 64.81 -21.69 13.65
CA PHE A 198 65.14 -23.03 13.16
C PHE A 198 65.84 -23.00 11.79
N LEU A 199 65.33 -22.20 10.85
CA LEU A 199 65.94 -22.02 9.52
C LEU A 199 67.36 -21.44 9.62
N VAL A 200 67.60 -20.48 10.50
CA VAL A 200 68.92 -19.87 10.73
C VAL A 200 69.91 -20.89 11.29
N VAL A 201 69.50 -21.70 12.29
CA VAL A 201 70.37 -22.75 12.84
C VAL A 201 70.74 -23.78 11.78
N LEU A 202 69.77 -24.22 10.98
CA LEU A 202 70.01 -25.15 9.88
C LEU A 202 71.00 -24.56 8.86
N PHE A 203 70.83 -23.28 8.51
CA PHE A 203 71.75 -22.56 7.63
C PHE A 203 73.18 -22.50 8.18
N ILE A 204 73.36 -22.23 9.48
CA ILE A 204 74.68 -22.25 10.14
C ILE A 204 75.32 -23.64 10.03
N ILE A 205 74.57 -24.71 10.29
CA ILE A 205 75.07 -26.08 10.20
C ILE A 205 75.53 -26.39 8.77
N LEU A 206 74.71 -26.05 7.77
CA LEU A 206 75.06 -26.23 6.36
C LEU A 206 76.31 -25.43 5.97
N PHE A 207 76.39 -24.17 6.42
CA PHE A 207 77.54 -23.31 6.17
C PHE A 207 78.81 -23.92 6.74
N VAL A 208 78.81 -24.34 8.01
CA VAL A 208 79.97 -24.98 8.64
C VAL A 208 80.33 -26.27 7.90
N LEU A 209 79.35 -27.11 7.56
CA LEU A 209 79.60 -28.36 6.84
C LEU A 209 80.28 -28.08 5.48
N VAL A 210 79.81 -27.09 4.72
CA VAL A 210 80.34 -26.73 3.40
C VAL A 210 81.69 -26.04 3.44
N PHE A 211 81.97 -25.20 4.45
CA PHE A 211 83.24 -24.47 4.54
C PHE A 211 84.34 -25.26 5.28
N LEU A 212 83.96 -26.23 6.12
CA LEU A 212 84.88 -27.06 6.90
C LEU A 212 85.18 -28.41 6.23
N THR A 213 84.31 -28.86 5.32
CA THR A 213 84.57 -29.96 4.37
C THR A 213 85.21 -29.42 3.11
#